data_AF-A0AB39HK61-F1
#
_entry.id   AF-A0AB39HK61-F1
#
_cell.length_a   1.000
_cell.length_b   1.000
_cell.length_c   1.000
_cell.angle_alpha   90.00
_cell.angle_beta   90.00
_cell.angle_gamma   90.00
#
_symmetry.space_group_name_H-M   'P 1'
#
loop_
_entity.id
_entity.type
_entity.pdbx_description
1 polymer ?
#
loop_
_entity_poly.entity_id
_entity_poly.type
_entity_poly.pdbx_seq_one_letter_code
_entity_poly.pdbx_strand_id
1 'polypeptide(L)' 'MFDDFPPLSHEEQQKAVERIQELMSKGVSTSEAIQMVAEKLREEAAEKSPS' A
#
# COMPACT_ATOMS: atom_id res chain seq x y z
N MET A 1 -1.45 16.23 6.64
CA MET A 1 -0.26 15.43 6.25
C MET A 1 -0.58 13.92 6.10
N PHE A 2 -1.73 13.44 6.57
CA PHE A 2 -2.21 12.06 6.31
C PHE A 2 -3.43 12.02 5.36
N ASP A 3 -3.83 13.17 4.80
CA ASP A 3 -5.01 13.32 3.92
C ASP A 3 -4.77 12.89 2.46
N ASP A 4 -3.55 12.48 2.10
CA ASP A 4 -3.20 12.04 0.74
C ASP A 4 -3.44 10.54 0.50
N PHE A 5 -3.86 9.79 1.52
CA PHE A 5 -4.29 8.40 1.33
C PHE A 5 -5.81 8.33 1.37
N PRO A 6 -6.47 7.75 0.34
CA PRO A 6 -7.87 7.39 0.46
C PRO A 6 -8.02 6.48 1.70
N PRO A 7 -9.09 6.63 2.49
CA PRO A 7 -9.28 5.79 3.68
C PRO A 7 -9.39 4.33 3.22
N LEU A 8 -8.32 3.57 3.51
CA LEU A 8 -8.26 2.15 3.19
C LEU A 8 -9.29 1.40 4.04
N SER A 9 -9.99 0.46 3.43
CA SER A 9 -10.80 -0.50 4.17
C SER A 9 -9.91 -1.35 5.11
N HIS A 10 -10.50 -1.93 6.15
CA HIS A 10 -9.76 -2.85 7.04
C HIS A 10 -9.09 -4.01 6.27
N GLU A 11 -9.72 -4.47 5.19
CA GLU A 11 -9.15 -5.52 4.33
C GLU A 11 -7.92 -5.01 3.55
N GLU A 12 -7.99 -3.81 2.99
CA GLU A 12 -6.86 -3.19 2.28
C GLU A 12 -5.70 -2.87 3.23
N GLN A 13 -5.98 -2.46 4.47
CA GLN A 13 -4.96 -2.27 5.50
C GLN A 13 -4.26 -3.59 5.83
N GLN A 14 -5.02 -4.69 6.01
CA GLN A 14 -4.44 -6.00 6.30
C GLN A 14 -3.56 -6.50 5.13
N LYS A 15 -4.04 -6.38 3.89
CA LYS A 15 -3.25 -6.70 2.69
C LYS A 15 -1.97 -5.87 2.58
N ALA A 16 -2.04 -4.58 2.92
CA ALA A 16 -0.87 -3.70 2.93
C ALA A 16 0.19 -4.19 3.95
N VAL A 17 -0.25 -4.58 5.16
CA VAL A 17 0.64 -5.13 6.20
C VAL A 17 1.27 -6.45 5.75
N GLU A 18 0.49 -7.37 5.21
CA GLU A 18 0.98 -8.66 4.69
C GLU A 18 2.01 -8.45 3.58
N ARG A 19 1.76 -7.50 2.68
CA ARG A 19 2.68 -7.18 1.58
C ARG A 19 3.98 -6.58 2.08
N ILE A 20 3.92 -5.67 3.07
CA ILE A 20 5.13 -5.12 3.69
C ILE A 20 5.95 -6.24 4.34
N GLN A 21 5.31 -7.15 5.09
CA GLN A 21 5.99 -8.28 5.73
C GLN A 21 6.63 -9.23 4.71
N GLU A 22 5.96 -9.49 3.58
CA GLU A 22 6.49 -10.28 2.47
C GLU A 22 7.71 -9.62 1.81
N LEU A 23 7.70 -8.29 1.65
CA LEU A 23 8.84 -7.55 1.11
C LEU A 23 10.02 -7.58 2.09
N MET A 24 9.75 -7.42 3.38
CA MET A 24 10.77 -7.54 4.43
C MET A 24 11.40 -8.93 4.48
N SER A 25 10.62 -10.01 4.30
CA SER A 25 11.16 -11.37 4.27
C SER A 25 12.06 -11.63 3.05
N LYS A 26 11.88 -10.85 1.97
CA LYS A 26 12.75 -10.84 0.79
C LYS A 26 14.00 -9.96 0.96
N GLY A 27 14.17 -9.32 2.12
CA GLY A 27 15.30 -8.43 2.41
C GLY A 27 15.10 -6.98 1.99
N VAL A 28 13.89 -6.59 1.58
CA VAL A 28 13.56 -5.18 1.29
C VAL A 28 13.49 -4.40 2.60
N SER A 29 14.05 -3.19 2.61
CA SER A 29 13.99 -2.33 3.79
C SER A 29 12.54 -1.90 4.07
N THR A 30 12.20 -1.70 5.35
CA THR A 30 10.83 -1.31 5.74
C THR A 30 10.36 -0.04 5.03
N SER A 31 11.24 0.96 4.89
CA SER A 31 10.92 2.23 4.22
C SER A 31 10.60 2.04 2.73
N GLU A 32 11.40 1.22 2.04
CA GLU A 32 11.18 0.90 0.63
C GLU A 32 9.91 0.05 0.45
N ALA A 33 9.68 -0.92 1.33
CA ALA A 33 8.47 -1.74 1.31
C ALA A 33 7.19 -0.90 1.49
N ILE A 34 7.20 0.07 2.40
CA ILE A 34 6.09 1.01 2.58
C ILE A 34 5.88 1.84 1.31
N GLN A 35 6.95 2.33 0.69
CA GLN A 35 6.86 3.15 -0.51
C GLN A 35 6.26 2.38 -1.70
N MET A 36 6.70 1.13 -1.90
CA MET A 36 6.15 0.23 -2.93
C MET A 36 4.67 -0.06 -2.72
N VAL A 37 4.26 -0.31 -1.48
CA VAL A 37 2.84 -0.58 -1.15
C VAL A 37 2.00 0.68 -1.30
N ALA A 38 2.50 1.83 -0.86
CA ALA A 38 1.85 3.12 -1.05
C ALA A 38 1.60 3.46 -2.53
N GLU A 39 2.60 3.20 -3.40
CA GLU A 39 2.47 3.40 -4.84
C GLU A 39 1.40 2.49 -5.43
N LYS A 40 1.43 1.19 -5.09
CA LYS A 40 0.43 0.23 -5.54
C LYS A 40 -1.00 0.60 -5.12
N LEU A 41 -1.16 1.07 -3.88
CA LEU A 41 -2.47 1.52 -3.38
C LEU A 41 -2.99 2.74 -4.14
N ARG A 42 -2.12 3.65 -4.57
CA ARG A 42 -2.50 4.80 -5.41
C ARG A 42 -2.90 4.37 -6.82
N GLU A 43 -2.19 3.42 -7.41
CA GLU A 43 -2.55 2.83 -8.71
C GLU A 43 -3.92 2.16 -8.66
N GLU A 44 -4.16 1.32 -7.65
CA GLU A 44 -5.45 0.64 -7.46
C GLU A 44 -6.61 1.63 -7.22
N ALA A 45 -6.36 2.73 -6.49
CA ALA A 45 -7.35 3.78 -6.28
C ALA A 45 -7.66 4.56 -7.58
N ALA A 46 -6.65 4.81 -8.41
CA ALA A 46 -6.80 5.47 -9.70
C ALA A 46 -7.55 4.56 -10.70
N GLU A 47 -7.25 3.26 -10.72
CA GLU A 47 -7.94 2.27 -11.57
C GLU A 47 -9.39 2.02 -11.14
N LYS A 48 -9.69 2.04 -9.83
CA LYS A 48 -11.06 1.90 -9.30
C LYS A 48 -11.96 3.12 -9.57
N SER A 49 -11.41 4.21 -10.07
CA SER A 49 -12.16 5.39 -10.51
C SER A 49 -12.11 5.55 -12.04
N PRO A 50 -12.61 4.60 -12.85
CA PRO A 50 -12.81 4.87 -14.27
C PRO A 50 -13.98 5.86 -14.39
N SER A 51 -13.74 6.99 -15.07
CA SER A 51 -14.78 7.95 -15.46
C SER A 51 -15.85 7.33 -16.35
#